data_AF-A0A7W6WV58-F1
#
_entry.id   AF-A0A7W6WV58-F1
#
_cell.length_a   1.000
_cell.length_b   1.000
_cell.length_c   1.000
_cell.angle_alpha   90.00
_cell.angle_beta   90.00
_cell.angle_gamma   90.00
#
_symmetry.space_group_name_H-M   'P 1'
#
loop_
_entity.id
_entity.type
_entity.pdbx_description
1 polymer ?
#
loop_
_entity_poly.entity_id
_entity_poly.type
_entity_poly.pdbx_seq_one_letter_code
_entity_poly.pdbx_strand_id
1 'polypeptide(L)'
;MPHVLLVQTQAENAGAQEISRLLGAGLSARGYRVTHLFFFRKSESFDEPPDTLYCASRRPGNPLALLRMLWTLGRHIRTARPDAVLTFQHFGNVIGAGTSRLVCRAPVIANQVSSALSMSWPVRAADIVMGSLGFFDRITLNSQDMQREYSRYPAAYRSRMVHVPHGFDDKALTLSKEAARAKFNLPQDCTLLGCAARLHPHKRLDAAIRLLPDQPSWHLALAGQGADEARLRQLADELKVSDRLHLLGEITPRRMADFLACLDIFVFPTQAETFGLAAVEAANAGVPSVVTDLPVLREVLSFEGKPTALFVDASDHAKLSAAVSKLLTDQPLRDELRQNAKGLRSRYSVDAMVEEYVRILGQVI
;
A
#
# COMPACT_ATOMS: atom_id res chain seq x y z
N MET A 1 -27.33 -8.55 10.55
CA MET A 1 -26.26 -8.22 9.60
C MET A 1 -24.96 -8.69 10.21
N PRO A 2 -24.17 -9.55 9.53
CA PRO A 2 -22.90 -10.02 10.07
C PRO A 2 -21.97 -8.84 10.32
N HIS A 3 -21.29 -8.84 11.46
CA HIS A 3 -20.40 -7.79 11.92
C HIS A 3 -18.94 -8.20 11.70
N VAL A 4 -18.21 -7.43 10.89
CA VAL A 4 -16.81 -7.66 10.56
C VAL A 4 -15.94 -6.57 11.18
N LEU A 5 -14.91 -6.99 11.90
CA LEU A 5 -13.95 -6.08 12.52
C LEU A 5 -12.64 -6.05 11.73
N LEU A 6 -12.24 -4.89 11.21
CA LEU A 6 -10.98 -4.67 10.49
C LEU A 6 -9.92 -4.12 11.45
N VAL A 7 -9.02 -4.98 11.95
CA VAL A 7 -8.01 -4.64 12.96
C VAL A 7 -6.67 -4.29 12.31
N GLN A 8 -6.19 -3.09 12.61
CA GLN A 8 -5.01 -2.48 11.99
C GLN A 8 -4.07 -1.86 13.01
N THR A 9 -2.80 -1.71 12.65
CA THR A 9 -1.79 -1.15 13.56
C THR A 9 -1.96 0.36 13.73
N GLN A 10 -1.92 1.12 12.64
CA GLN A 10 -1.93 2.58 12.69
C GLN A 10 -2.84 3.18 11.63
N ALA A 11 -3.46 4.32 11.94
CA ALA A 11 -4.29 5.07 11.02
C ALA A 11 -3.48 6.14 10.25
N GLU A 12 -3.15 5.85 9.00
CA GLU A 12 -2.44 6.72 8.04
C GLU A 12 -2.89 6.43 6.60
N ASN A 13 -2.72 7.38 5.67
CA ASN A 13 -2.89 7.10 4.24
C ASN A 13 -1.67 6.32 3.74
N ALA A 14 -1.82 5.00 3.65
CA ALA A 14 -0.88 4.10 3.03
C ALA A 14 -1.64 2.94 2.36
N GLY A 15 -0.94 2.17 1.52
CA GLY A 15 -1.58 1.13 0.71
C GLY A 15 -2.44 0.15 1.50
N ALA A 16 -1.94 -0.39 2.63
CA ALA A 16 -2.71 -1.35 3.43
C ALA A 16 -3.99 -0.75 4.02
N GLN A 17 -3.93 0.51 4.45
CA GLN A 17 -5.05 1.26 4.98
C GLN A 17 -6.07 1.60 3.88
N GLU A 18 -5.60 1.93 2.68
CA GLU A 18 -6.49 2.15 1.54
C GLU A 18 -7.23 0.86 1.17
N ILE A 19 -6.53 -0.29 1.13
CA ILE A 19 -7.18 -1.58 0.89
C ILE A 19 -8.21 -1.91 1.96
N SER A 20 -7.91 -1.68 3.24
CA SER A 20 -8.89 -1.94 4.30
C SER A 20 -10.11 -1.02 4.19
N ARG A 21 -9.92 0.24 3.78
CA ARG A 21 -11.00 1.20 3.50
C ARG A 21 -11.89 0.72 2.33
N LEU A 22 -11.28 0.32 1.21
CA LEU A 22 -11.99 -0.20 0.04
C LEU A 22 -12.76 -1.47 0.37
N LEU A 23 -12.12 -2.41 1.05
CA LEU A 23 -12.76 -3.63 1.50
C LEU A 23 -13.92 -3.34 2.44
N GLY A 24 -13.72 -2.45 3.43
CA GLY A 24 -14.76 -2.07 4.38
C GLY A 24 -15.97 -1.45 3.70
N ALA A 25 -15.76 -0.51 2.77
CA ALA A 25 -16.84 0.09 1.98
C ALA A 25 -17.57 -0.95 1.12
N GLY A 26 -16.83 -1.85 0.46
CA GLY A 26 -17.40 -2.90 -0.38
C GLY A 26 -18.20 -3.95 0.39
N LEU A 27 -17.75 -4.30 1.61
CA LEU A 27 -18.49 -5.19 2.52
C LEU A 27 -19.76 -4.51 3.06
N SER A 28 -19.69 -3.23 3.44
CA SER A 28 -20.87 -2.46 3.86
C SER A 28 -21.93 -2.39 2.76
N ALA A 29 -21.51 -2.19 1.50
CA ALA A 29 -22.41 -2.22 0.34
C ALA A 29 -23.09 -3.60 0.13
N ARG A 30 -22.51 -4.67 0.67
CA ARG A 30 -23.04 -6.05 0.61
C ARG A 30 -23.76 -6.47 1.90
N GLY A 31 -24.13 -5.51 2.76
CA GLY A 31 -24.97 -5.76 3.93
C GLY A 31 -24.22 -6.22 5.18
N TYR A 32 -22.89 -6.13 5.20
CA TYR A 32 -22.10 -6.33 6.42
C TYR A 32 -22.07 -5.05 7.24
N ARG A 33 -22.08 -5.18 8.57
CA ARG A 33 -21.65 -4.09 9.45
C ARG A 33 -20.14 -4.14 9.56
N VAL A 34 -19.44 -3.05 9.30
CA VAL A 34 -17.98 -3.00 9.35
C VAL A 34 -17.52 -2.03 10.42
N THR A 35 -16.56 -2.43 11.26
CA THR A 35 -15.88 -1.52 12.20
C THR A 35 -14.38 -1.56 11.96
N HIS A 36 -13.77 -0.39 11.80
CA HIS A 36 -12.33 -0.23 11.73
C HIS A 36 -11.78 -0.07 13.14
N LEU A 37 -10.80 -0.89 13.52
CA LEU A 37 -10.18 -0.85 14.85
C LEU A 37 -8.67 -0.69 14.73
N PHE A 38 -8.16 0.47 15.13
CA PHE A 38 -6.73 0.77 15.08
C PHE A 38 -6.08 0.64 16.47
N PHE A 39 -4.83 0.17 16.52
CA PHE A 39 -4.07 0.19 17.78
C PHE A 39 -3.80 1.62 18.22
N PHE A 40 -3.44 2.51 17.30
CA PHE A 40 -3.27 3.93 17.59
C PHE A 40 -3.53 4.85 16.39
N ARG A 41 -3.92 6.10 16.68
CA ARG A 41 -4.05 7.18 15.69
C ARG A 41 -2.65 7.73 15.35
N LYS A 42 -2.39 7.95 14.05
CA LYS A 42 -1.15 8.58 13.56
C LYS A 42 -1.42 9.84 12.74
N SER A 43 -2.49 9.85 11.95
CA SER A 43 -3.01 10.99 11.20
C SER A 43 -4.53 11.11 11.40
N GLU A 44 -5.11 12.19 10.88
CA GLU A 44 -6.58 12.42 10.91
C GLU A 44 -7.33 11.68 9.79
N SER A 45 -6.61 10.94 8.93
CA SER A 45 -7.13 10.37 7.69
C SER A 45 -8.23 9.30 7.85
N PHE A 46 -8.49 8.83 9.07
CA PHE A 46 -9.52 7.83 9.40
C PHE A 46 -10.58 8.35 10.37
N ASP A 47 -10.74 9.66 10.51
CA ASP A 47 -11.81 10.22 11.34
C ASP A 47 -13.13 10.38 10.58
N GLU A 48 -13.12 10.25 9.24
CA GLU A 48 -14.33 10.30 8.40
C GLU A 48 -15.22 9.04 8.47
N PRO A 49 -14.70 7.79 8.49
CA PRO A 49 -15.57 6.61 8.53
C PRO A 49 -16.27 6.49 9.90
N PRO A 50 -17.61 6.42 9.96
CA PRO A 50 -18.39 6.56 11.20
C PRO A 50 -18.15 5.44 12.22
N ASP A 51 -17.71 4.25 11.77
CA ASP A 51 -17.43 3.09 12.60
C ASP A 51 -15.92 2.87 12.81
N THR A 52 -15.20 3.91 13.24
CA THR A 52 -13.76 3.84 13.52
C THR A 52 -13.46 3.95 15.02
N LEU A 53 -12.70 2.99 15.53
CA LEU A 53 -12.28 2.90 16.93
C LEU A 53 -10.75 2.93 17.05
N TYR A 54 -10.25 3.58 18.11
CA TYR A 54 -8.83 3.68 18.41
C TYR A 54 -8.53 3.15 19.81
N CYS A 55 -7.52 2.28 19.95
CA CYS A 55 -7.12 1.77 21.26
C CYS A 55 -6.24 2.75 22.05
N ALA A 56 -5.56 3.66 21.34
CA ALA A 56 -4.74 4.73 21.91
C ALA A 56 -4.70 5.95 20.97
N SER A 57 -4.51 7.15 21.53
CA SER A 57 -4.41 8.39 20.75
C SER A 57 -3.09 8.55 20.01
N ARG A 58 -2.05 7.84 20.44
CA ARG A 58 -0.70 7.87 19.86
C ARG A 58 -0.01 6.53 20.08
N ARG A 59 1.08 6.29 19.34
CA ARG A 59 1.91 5.09 19.52
C ARG A 59 2.33 4.95 20.99
N PRO A 60 2.14 3.77 21.62
CA PRO A 60 2.58 3.55 22.99
C PRO A 60 4.10 3.75 23.12
N GLY A 61 4.50 4.67 24.00
CA GLY A 61 5.92 4.96 24.26
C GLY A 61 6.52 4.18 25.44
N ASN A 62 5.72 3.41 26.18
CA ASN A 62 6.16 2.65 27.35
C ASN A 62 5.30 1.39 27.60
N PRO A 63 5.77 0.43 28.42
CA PRO A 63 5.05 -0.84 28.66
C PRO A 63 3.64 -0.67 29.24
N LEU A 64 3.42 0.29 30.14
CA LEU A 64 2.11 0.53 30.73
C LEU A 64 1.10 1.04 29.69
N ALA A 65 1.53 1.94 28.80
CA ALA A 65 0.73 2.40 27.68
C ALA A 65 0.40 1.26 26.71
N LEU A 66 1.34 0.35 26.47
CA LEU A 66 1.11 -0.83 25.65
C LEU A 66 0.07 -1.77 26.29
N LEU A 67 0.18 -2.05 27.58
CA LEU A 67 -0.80 -2.88 28.31
C LEU A 67 -2.20 -2.27 28.30
N ARG A 68 -2.30 -0.95 28.50
CA ARG A 68 -3.58 -0.23 28.39
C ARG A 68 -4.17 -0.34 26.99
N MET A 69 -3.35 -0.18 25.94
CA MET A 69 -3.79 -0.33 24.56
C MET A 69 -4.30 -1.76 24.28
N LEU A 70 -3.61 -2.79 24.75
CA LEU A 70 -4.03 -4.19 24.60
C LEU A 70 -5.32 -4.49 25.36
N TRP A 71 -5.47 -3.95 26.57
CA TRP A 71 -6.71 -4.07 27.35
C TRP A 71 -7.89 -3.41 26.62
N THR A 72 -7.68 -2.19 26.09
CA THR A 72 -8.68 -1.47 25.30
C THR A 72 -9.03 -2.22 24.01
N LEU A 73 -8.03 -2.78 23.31
CA LEU A 73 -8.22 -3.63 22.13
C LEU A 73 -9.13 -4.83 22.45
N GLY A 74 -8.80 -5.58 23.50
CA GLY A 74 -9.60 -6.72 23.93
C GLY A 74 -11.01 -6.33 24.39
N ARG A 75 -11.17 -5.17 25.02
CA ARG A 75 -12.49 -4.62 25.38
C ARG A 75 -13.31 -4.30 24.14
N HIS A 76 -12.74 -3.59 23.16
CA HIS A 76 -13.43 -3.25 21.93
C HIS A 76 -13.86 -4.49 21.15
N ILE A 77 -12.98 -5.47 20.96
CA ILE A 77 -13.32 -6.73 20.28
C ILE A 77 -14.46 -7.46 21.01
N ARG A 78 -14.37 -7.59 22.35
CA ARG A 78 -15.40 -8.27 23.15
C ARG A 78 -16.75 -7.55 23.10
N THR A 79 -16.75 -6.22 23.18
CA THR A 79 -17.98 -5.40 23.13
C THR A 79 -18.61 -5.40 21.75
N ALA A 80 -17.79 -5.38 20.69
CA ALA A 80 -18.24 -5.41 19.29
C ALA A 80 -18.98 -6.72 18.95
N ARG A 81 -18.64 -7.84 19.62
CA ARG A 81 -19.15 -9.20 19.32
C ARG A 81 -19.13 -9.50 17.81
N PRO A 82 -17.95 -9.41 17.16
CA PRO A 82 -17.88 -9.58 15.72
C PRO A 82 -18.18 -11.04 15.33
N ASP A 83 -18.77 -11.21 14.15
CA ASP A 83 -18.91 -12.50 13.50
C ASP A 83 -17.61 -12.92 12.81
N ALA A 84 -16.75 -11.97 12.42
CA ALA A 84 -15.40 -12.24 11.94
C ALA A 84 -14.42 -11.09 12.24
N VAL A 85 -13.14 -11.42 12.39
CA VAL A 85 -12.06 -10.44 12.56
C VAL A 85 -11.05 -10.57 11.42
N LEU A 86 -10.82 -9.46 10.72
CA LEU A 86 -9.80 -9.35 9.68
C LEU A 86 -8.65 -8.53 10.22
N THR A 87 -7.46 -9.12 10.30
CA THR A 87 -6.25 -8.43 10.75
C THR A 87 -5.39 -8.04 9.57
N PHE A 88 -4.72 -6.89 9.65
CA PHE A 88 -3.86 -6.36 8.59
C PHE A 88 -2.46 -6.04 9.12
N GLN A 89 -1.46 -6.30 8.29
CA GLN A 89 -0.04 -6.05 8.57
C GLN A 89 0.49 -6.95 9.71
N HIS A 90 1.79 -7.18 9.74
CA HIS A 90 2.42 -8.13 10.67
C HIS A 90 2.09 -7.90 12.16
N PHE A 91 2.07 -6.64 12.63
CA PHE A 91 1.67 -6.35 14.02
C PHE A 91 0.17 -6.53 14.25
N GLY A 92 -0.68 -6.14 13.29
CA GLY A 92 -2.11 -6.38 13.37
C GLY A 92 -2.43 -7.87 13.37
N ASN A 93 -1.71 -8.66 12.57
CA ASN A 93 -1.85 -10.11 12.51
C ASN A 93 -1.48 -10.76 13.85
N VAL A 94 -0.27 -10.53 14.36
CA VAL A 94 0.21 -11.16 15.60
C VAL A 94 -0.57 -10.66 16.83
N ILE A 95 -0.66 -9.34 17.03
CA ILE A 95 -1.28 -8.78 18.24
C ILE A 95 -2.80 -8.86 18.16
N GLY A 96 -3.37 -8.53 17.00
CA GLY A 96 -4.81 -8.52 16.79
C GLY A 96 -5.41 -9.92 16.86
N ALA A 97 -4.83 -10.90 16.15
CA ALA A 97 -5.34 -12.27 16.20
C ALA A 97 -5.16 -12.89 17.59
N GLY A 98 -4.00 -12.68 18.22
CA GLY A 98 -3.75 -13.15 19.58
C GLY A 98 -4.78 -12.60 20.56
N THR A 99 -5.05 -11.30 20.49
CA THR A 99 -6.05 -10.66 21.34
C THR A 99 -7.46 -11.17 21.03
N SER A 100 -7.84 -11.30 19.76
CA SER A 100 -9.13 -11.84 19.35
C SER A 100 -9.37 -13.25 19.90
N ARG A 101 -8.41 -14.17 19.77
CA ARG A 101 -8.52 -15.54 20.30
C ARG A 101 -8.67 -15.62 21.81
N LEU A 102 -8.16 -14.62 22.54
CA LEU A 102 -8.30 -14.55 24.00
C LEU A 102 -9.68 -14.01 24.44
N VAL A 103 -10.38 -13.24 23.61
CA VAL A 103 -11.56 -12.48 24.04
C VAL A 103 -12.85 -12.81 23.29
N CYS A 104 -12.78 -13.47 22.13
CA CYS A 104 -13.93 -13.96 21.38
C CYS A 104 -13.61 -15.26 20.60
N ARG A 105 -14.64 -15.89 20.06
CA ARG A 105 -14.54 -17.11 19.23
C ARG A 105 -14.68 -16.84 17.73
N ALA A 106 -14.77 -15.58 17.34
CA ALA A 106 -14.93 -15.20 15.94
C ALA A 106 -13.73 -15.72 15.12
N PRO A 107 -13.96 -16.23 13.90
CA PRO A 107 -12.89 -16.57 12.99
C PRO A 107 -11.99 -15.35 12.71
N VAL A 108 -10.69 -15.61 12.56
CA VAL A 108 -9.67 -14.62 12.26
C VAL A 108 -9.11 -14.86 10.86
N ILE A 109 -9.23 -13.85 10.00
CA ILE A 109 -8.66 -13.82 8.65
C ILE A 109 -7.46 -12.87 8.67
N ALA A 110 -6.25 -13.42 8.55
CA ALA A 110 -5.01 -12.62 8.58
C ALA A 110 -4.61 -12.18 7.17
N ASN A 111 -4.46 -10.87 6.97
CA ASN A 111 -4.04 -10.30 5.70
C ASN A 111 -2.52 -10.03 5.71
N GLN A 112 -1.79 -10.80 4.91
CA GLN A 112 -0.34 -10.66 4.77
C GLN A 112 -0.01 -9.61 3.71
N VAL A 113 0.24 -8.39 4.16
CA VAL A 113 0.55 -7.21 3.31
C VAL A 113 1.83 -6.51 3.74
N SER A 114 2.73 -7.24 4.41
CA SER A 114 4.06 -6.76 4.80
C SER A 114 5.12 -7.56 4.04
N SER A 115 6.07 -6.88 3.40
CA SER A 115 7.23 -7.53 2.81
C SER A 115 8.14 -8.09 3.91
N ALA A 116 8.89 -9.16 3.64
CA ALA A 116 9.84 -9.72 4.61
C ALA A 116 10.84 -8.69 5.16
N LEU A 117 11.30 -7.76 4.32
CA LEU A 117 12.22 -6.69 4.74
C LEU A 117 11.62 -5.76 5.80
N SER A 118 10.29 -5.72 5.94
CA SER A 118 9.61 -4.90 6.95
C SER A 118 9.35 -5.64 8.26
N MET A 119 9.63 -6.94 8.33
CA MET A 119 9.28 -7.80 9.46
C MET A 119 10.53 -8.22 10.25
N SER A 120 10.56 -7.92 11.55
CA SER A 120 11.63 -8.41 12.41
C SER A 120 11.50 -9.92 12.64
N TRP A 121 12.64 -10.59 12.87
CA TRP A 121 12.67 -12.04 13.08
C TRP A 121 11.73 -12.53 14.20
N PRO A 122 11.56 -11.84 15.35
CA PRO A 122 10.67 -12.33 16.41
C PRO A 122 9.20 -12.30 15.97
N VAL A 123 8.80 -11.25 15.25
CA VAL A 123 7.43 -11.12 14.73
C VAL A 123 7.16 -12.18 13.69
N ARG A 124 8.14 -12.45 12.80
CA ARG A 124 8.04 -13.53 11.81
C ARG A 124 7.90 -14.90 12.45
N ALA A 125 8.69 -15.19 13.49
CA ALA A 125 8.58 -16.44 14.23
C ALA A 125 7.20 -16.58 14.89
N ALA A 126 6.70 -15.51 15.52
CA ALA A 126 5.37 -15.50 16.13
C ALA A 126 4.26 -15.74 15.08
N ASP A 127 4.33 -15.09 13.92
CA ASP A 127 3.38 -15.27 12.82
C ASP A 127 3.34 -16.74 12.34
N ILE A 128 4.52 -17.34 12.10
CA ILE A 128 4.64 -18.75 11.69
C ILE A 128 4.01 -19.68 12.71
N VAL A 129 4.32 -19.50 13.99
CA VAL A 129 3.79 -20.33 15.09
C VAL A 129 2.28 -20.18 15.17
N MET A 130 1.78 -18.94 15.20
CA MET A 130 0.35 -18.65 15.28
C MET A 130 -0.43 -19.25 14.11
N GLY A 131 0.05 -19.04 12.88
CA GLY A 131 -0.60 -19.61 11.69
C GLY A 131 -0.55 -21.13 11.65
N SER A 132 0.53 -21.74 12.13
CA SER A 132 0.65 -23.20 12.21
C SER A 132 -0.26 -23.81 13.28
N LEU A 133 -0.46 -23.11 14.40
CA LEU A 133 -1.33 -23.54 15.50
C LEU A 133 -2.82 -23.18 15.28
N GLY A 134 -3.16 -22.58 14.15
CA GLY A 134 -4.55 -22.26 13.80
C GLY A 134 -5.13 -21.02 14.48
N PHE A 135 -4.29 -20.07 14.89
CA PHE A 135 -4.76 -18.75 15.33
C PHE A 135 -5.40 -17.97 14.17
N PHE A 136 -5.05 -18.29 12.93
CA PHE A 136 -5.69 -17.76 11.72
C PHE A 136 -6.55 -18.87 11.10
N ASP A 137 -7.84 -18.60 10.87
CA ASP A 137 -8.70 -19.53 10.12
C ASP A 137 -8.34 -19.50 8.64
N ARG A 138 -8.06 -18.30 8.11
CA ARG A 138 -7.58 -18.06 6.75
C ARG A 138 -6.47 -17.02 6.74
N ILE A 139 -5.59 -17.12 5.76
CA ILE A 139 -4.46 -16.19 5.55
C ILE A 139 -4.55 -15.69 4.11
N THR A 140 -4.87 -14.41 3.91
CA THR A 140 -4.95 -13.83 2.56
C THR A 140 -3.61 -13.24 2.14
N LEU A 141 -3.22 -13.53 0.91
CA LEU A 141 -1.99 -13.04 0.26
C LEU A 141 -2.39 -12.30 -1.02
N ASN A 142 -1.78 -11.14 -1.27
CA ASN A 142 -2.19 -10.23 -2.35
C ASN A 142 -1.48 -10.43 -3.69
N SER A 143 -0.50 -11.33 -3.75
CA SER A 143 0.21 -11.70 -4.97
C SER A 143 0.68 -13.16 -4.93
N GLN A 144 0.89 -13.74 -6.10
CA GLN A 144 1.50 -15.06 -6.27
C GLN A 144 2.96 -15.04 -5.84
N ASP A 145 3.65 -13.90 -6.00
CA ASP A 145 5.01 -13.74 -5.48
C ASP A 145 5.08 -13.91 -3.97
N MET A 146 4.15 -13.30 -3.23
CA MET A 146 4.03 -13.57 -1.80
C MET A 146 3.71 -15.04 -1.53
N GLN A 147 2.85 -15.71 -2.31
CA GLN A 147 2.63 -17.14 -2.11
C GLN A 147 3.91 -17.98 -2.28
N ARG A 148 4.76 -17.63 -3.26
CA ARG A 148 6.05 -18.28 -3.45
C ARG A 148 6.98 -18.03 -2.26
N GLU A 149 7.00 -16.82 -1.71
CA GLU A 149 7.79 -16.50 -0.52
C GLU A 149 7.38 -17.35 0.69
N TYR A 150 6.08 -17.55 0.89
CA TYR A 150 5.52 -18.34 1.99
C TYR A 150 5.49 -19.85 1.71
N SER A 151 5.92 -20.31 0.51
CA SER A 151 5.98 -21.74 0.16
C SER A 151 6.87 -22.57 1.09
N ARG A 152 7.85 -21.91 1.74
CA ARG A 152 8.77 -22.53 2.70
C ARG A 152 8.19 -22.69 4.11
N TYR A 153 6.97 -22.20 4.36
CA TYR A 153 6.34 -22.24 5.68
C TYR A 153 5.75 -23.65 5.96
N PRO A 154 5.51 -24.00 7.23
CA PRO A 154 4.94 -25.30 7.59
C PRO A 154 3.64 -25.61 6.84
N ALA A 155 3.39 -26.89 6.53
CA ALA A 155 2.19 -27.31 5.79
C ALA A 155 0.88 -26.86 6.47
N ALA A 156 0.85 -26.89 7.81
CA ALA A 156 -0.29 -26.41 8.60
C ALA A 156 -0.58 -24.92 8.36
N TYR A 157 0.46 -24.08 8.26
CA TYR A 157 0.31 -22.67 7.90
C TYR A 157 -0.18 -22.52 6.46
N ARG A 158 0.48 -23.22 5.52
CA ARG A 158 0.17 -23.10 4.08
C ARG A 158 -1.24 -23.56 3.72
N SER A 159 -1.79 -24.53 4.45
CA SER A 159 -3.17 -25.02 4.23
C SER A 159 -4.25 -23.94 4.44
N ARG A 160 -3.90 -22.83 5.09
CA ARG A 160 -4.80 -21.71 5.40
C ARG A 160 -4.67 -20.56 4.40
N MET A 161 -3.67 -20.60 3.52
CA MET A 161 -3.37 -19.54 2.58
C MET A 161 -4.40 -19.49 1.45
N VAL A 162 -4.85 -18.29 1.11
CA VAL A 162 -5.77 -18.01 0.00
C VAL A 162 -5.23 -16.81 -0.77
N HIS A 163 -5.20 -16.91 -2.10
CA HIS A 163 -4.87 -15.77 -2.96
C HIS A 163 -6.04 -14.80 -2.99
N VAL A 164 -5.82 -13.55 -2.63
CA VAL A 164 -6.79 -12.48 -2.82
C VAL A 164 -6.05 -11.23 -3.28
N PRO A 165 -5.91 -11.00 -4.59
CA PRO A 165 -5.30 -9.79 -5.11
C PRO A 165 -5.97 -8.53 -4.56
N HIS A 166 -5.20 -7.46 -4.42
CA HIS A 166 -5.79 -6.18 -4.09
C HIS A 166 -6.59 -5.62 -5.25
N GLY A 167 -7.74 -5.03 -4.93
CA GLY A 167 -8.45 -4.14 -5.83
C GLY A 167 -7.92 -2.72 -5.71
N PHE A 168 -8.12 -1.91 -6.74
CA PHE A 168 -7.83 -0.48 -6.70
C PHE A 168 -9.00 0.34 -7.26
N ASP A 169 -9.20 1.55 -6.73
CA ASP A 169 -10.19 2.49 -7.26
C ASP A 169 -9.70 3.07 -8.59
N ASP A 170 -10.56 3.11 -9.60
CA ASP A 170 -10.25 3.76 -10.86
C ASP A 170 -10.10 5.29 -10.66
N LYS A 171 -8.86 5.78 -10.68
CA LYS A 171 -8.51 7.20 -10.52
C LYS A 171 -8.46 7.90 -11.88
N ALA A 172 -9.61 8.06 -12.51
CA ALA A 172 -9.71 8.77 -13.78
C ALA A 172 -9.14 10.20 -13.65
N LEU A 173 -8.21 10.56 -14.55
CA LEU A 173 -7.62 11.89 -14.59
C LEU A 173 -8.64 12.87 -15.18
N THR A 174 -9.21 13.74 -14.35
CA THR A 174 -10.24 14.72 -14.76
C THR A 174 -9.69 16.12 -14.99
N LEU A 175 -8.50 16.42 -14.45
CA LEU A 175 -7.83 17.70 -14.61
C LEU A 175 -6.84 17.68 -15.76
N SER A 176 -6.66 18.83 -16.40
CA SER A 176 -5.46 19.04 -17.22
C SER A 176 -4.22 19.04 -16.33
N LYS A 177 -3.06 18.78 -16.94
CA LYS A 177 -1.77 18.76 -16.24
C LYS A 177 -1.48 20.10 -15.57
N GLU A 178 -1.80 21.21 -16.23
CA GLU A 178 -1.55 22.57 -15.76
C GLU A 178 -2.40 22.89 -14.53
N ALA A 179 -3.70 22.55 -14.60
CA ALA A 179 -4.64 22.73 -13.49
C ALA A 179 -4.27 21.85 -12.27
N ALA A 180 -3.84 20.62 -12.53
CA ALA A 180 -3.34 19.71 -11.50
C ALA A 180 -2.08 20.28 -10.82
N ARG A 181 -1.08 20.71 -11.59
CA ARG A 181 0.15 21.33 -11.07
C ARG A 181 -0.15 22.59 -10.24
N ALA A 182 -1.09 23.43 -10.68
CA ALA A 182 -1.50 24.62 -9.94
C ALA A 182 -2.08 24.28 -8.56
N LYS A 183 -2.89 23.22 -8.44
CA LYS A 183 -3.46 22.78 -7.15
C LYS A 183 -2.41 22.38 -6.10
N PHE A 184 -1.22 21.97 -6.55
CA PHE A 184 -0.12 21.56 -5.67
C PHE A 184 1.02 22.60 -5.63
N ASN A 185 0.85 23.78 -6.25
CA ASN A 185 1.89 24.79 -6.40
C ASN A 185 3.17 24.24 -7.07
N LEU A 186 3.01 23.40 -8.09
CA LEU A 186 4.10 22.77 -8.83
C LEU A 186 4.49 23.57 -10.09
N PRO A 187 5.76 23.54 -10.50
CA PRO A 187 6.24 24.25 -11.68
C PRO A 187 5.60 23.75 -12.98
N GLN A 188 5.29 24.67 -13.89
CA GLN A 188 4.59 24.38 -15.14
C GLN A 188 5.57 24.00 -16.26
N ASP A 189 6.64 24.76 -16.45
CA ASP A 189 7.58 24.60 -17.57
C ASP A 189 8.75 23.67 -17.23
N CYS A 190 8.43 22.44 -16.83
CA CYS A 190 9.44 21.43 -16.49
C CYS A 190 8.97 20.00 -16.79
N THR A 191 9.94 19.08 -16.80
CA THR A 191 9.64 17.65 -16.69
C THR A 191 9.44 17.30 -15.21
N LEU A 192 8.22 16.92 -14.84
CA LEU A 192 7.89 16.57 -13.46
C LEU A 192 7.81 15.05 -13.30
N LEU A 193 8.82 14.50 -12.63
CA LEU A 193 8.79 13.14 -12.13
C LEU A 193 7.97 13.10 -10.83
N GLY A 194 7.34 11.96 -10.52
CA GLY A 194 6.66 11.81 -9.24
C GLY A 194 6.64 10.40 -8.68
N CYS A 195 6.47 10.33 -7.36
CA CYS A 195 6.31 9.08 -6.63
C CYS A 195 5.37 9.28 -5.45
N ALA A 196 4.34 8.43 -5.33
CA ALA A 196 3.51 8.35 -4.14
C ALA A 196 3.94 7.16 -3.28
N ALA A 197 4.56 7.43 -2.13
CA ALA A 197 5.05 6.41 -1.23
C ALA A 197 5.32 6.95 0.17
N ARG A 198 5.27 6.07 1.18
CA ARG A 198 5.80 6.41 2.53
C ARG A 198 7.28 6.80 2.41
N LEU A 199 7.69 7.89 3.06
CA LEU A 199 9.10 8.31 3.12
C LEU A 199 9.87 7.37 4.06
N HIS A 200 10.37 6.28 3.48
CA HIS A 200 11.05 5.19 4.19
C HIS A 200 12.23 4.68 3.35
N PRO A 201 13.37 4.29 3.96
CA PRO A 201 14.57 3.89 3.22
C PRO A 201 14.34 2.81 2.15
N HIS A 202 13.50 1.81 2.43
CA HIS A 202 13.16 0.74 1.47
C HIS A 202 12.43 1.24 0.21
N LYS A 203 11.86 2.45 0.21
CA LYS A 203 11.26 3.05 -0.99
C LYS A 203 12.31 3.68 -1.91
N ARG A 204 13.55 3.83 -1.44
CA ARG A 204 14.70 4.35 -2.20
C ARG A 204 14.40 5.63 -2.97
N LEU A 205 13.64 6.54 -2.38
CA LEU A 205 13.28 7.81 -3.01
C LEU A 205 14.53 8.67 -3.30
N ASP A 206 15.63 8.41 -2.59
CA ASP A 206 16.95 8.93 -2.88
C ASP A 206 17.50 8.54 -4.26
N ALA A 207 17.08 7.41 -4.83
CA ALA A 207 17.46 7.04 -6.21
C ALA A 207 16.82 7.98 -7.24
N ALA A 208 15.57 8.40 -7.01
CA ALA A 208 14.88 9.37 -7.86
C ALA A 208 15.46 10.78 -7.70
N ILE A 209 15.80 11.21 -6.47
CA ILE A 209 16.46 12.52 -6.24
C ILE A 209 17.79 12.60 -6.99
N ARG A 210 18.56 11.51 -7.02
CA ARG A 210 19.84 11.45 -7.73
C ARG A 210 19.74 11.57 -9.25
N LEU A 211 18.54 11.52 -9.84
CA LEU A 211 18.34 11.80 -11.27
C LEU A 211 18.46 13.29 -11.61
N LEU A 212 18.24 14.17 -10.63
CA LEU A 212 18.10 15.60 -10.85
C LEU A 212 19.41 16.33 -11.24
N PRO A 213 20.60 16.03 -10.66
CA PRO A 213 21.82 16.78 -10.96
C PRO A 213 22.20 16.81 -12.45
N ASP A 214 22.03 15.68 -13.14
CA ASP A 214 22.41 15.54 -14.56
C ASP A 214 21.32 16.00 -15.53
N GLN A 215 20.14 16.38 -15.01
CA GLN A 215 18.96 16.74 -15.81
C GLN A 215 18.35 18.05 -15.27
N PRO A 216 18.84 19.23 -15.72
CA PRO A 216 18.44 20.52 -15.16
C PRO A 216 16.95 20.85 -15.30
N SER A 217 16.28 20.32 -16.33
CA SER A 217 14.83 20.54 -16.57
C SER A 217 13.93 19.60 -15.77
N TRP A 218 14.50 18.63 -15.04
CA TRP A 218 13.73 17.67 -14.27
C TRP A 218 13.48 18.19 -12.86
N HIS A 219 12.26 17.99 -12.40
CA HIS A 219 11.83 18.17 -11.01
C HIS A 219 11.24 16.86 -10.49
N LEU A 220 11.20 16.71 -9.17
CA LEU A 220 10.66 15.52 -8.51
C LEU A 220 9.62 15.91 -7.46
N ALA A 221 8.38 15.44 -7.61
CA ALA A 221 7.34 15.54 -6.59
C ALA A 221 7.18 14.23 -5.83
N LEU A 222 7.40 14.26 -4.51
CA LEU A 222 7.17 13.11 -3.62
C LEU A 222 5.91 13.34 -2.79
N ALA A 223 4.92 12.46 -2.97
CA ALA A 223 3.68 12.46 -2.22
C ALA A 223 3.73 11.36 -1.13
N GLY A 224 3.75 11.79 0.12
CA GLY A 224 3.79 10.92 1.29
C GLY A 224 4.55 11.55 2.44
N GLN A 225 4.57 10.83 3.56
CA GLN A 225 5.24 11.23 4.79
C GLN A 225 6.01 10.05 5.39
N GLY A 226 6.98 10.33 6.26
CA GLY A 226 7.70 9.29 6.97
C GLY A 226 9.04 9.75 7.55
N ALA A 227 9.67 8.87 8.32
CA ALA A 227 10.88 9.19 9.08
C ALA A 227 12.09 9.53 8.19
N ASP A 228 12.06 9.19 6.91
CA ASP A 228 13.18 9.42 5.98
C ASP A 228 13.20 10.84 5.39
N GLU A 229 12.20 11.68 5.68
CA GLU A 229 12.09 13.02 5.07
C GLU A 229 13.33 13.89 5.29
N ALA A 230 13.84 13.95 6.53
CA ALA A 230 15.01 14.77 6.86
C ALA A 230 16.25 14.36 6.06
N ARG A 231 16.47 13.06 5.91
CA ARG A 231 17.58 12.51 5.11
C ARG A 231 17.43 12.83 3.63
N LEU A 232 16.21 12.76 3.09
CA LEU A 232 15.93 13.09 1.69
C LEU A 232 16.13 14.58 1.40
N ARG A 233 15.73 15.47 2.32
CA ARG A 233 16.02 16.91 2.24
C ARG A 233 17.52 17.19 2.24
N GLN A 234 18.24 16.62 3.20
CA GLN A 234 19.69 16.75 3.29
C GLN A 234 20.38 16.28 1.99
N LEU A 235 19.96 15.15 1.42
CA LEU A 235 20.50 14.66 0.15
C LEU A 235 20.25 15.65 -1.00
N ALA A 236 19.08 16.27 -1.06
CA ALA A 236 18.79 17.27 -2.10
C ALA A 236 19.68 18.52 -1.93
N ASP A 237 19.96 18.94 -0.70
CA ASP A 237 20.87 20.05 -0.40
C ASP A 237 22.31 19.71 -0.82
N GLU A 238 22.79 18.53 -0.46
CA GLU A 238 24.13 18.02 -0.84
C GLU A 238 24.31 17.97 -2.36
N LEU A 239 23.26 17.58 -3.08
CA LEU A 239 23.23 17.50 -4.54
C LEU A 239 22.90 18.85 -5.22
N LYS A 240 22.59 19.89 -4.45
CA LYS A 240 22.20 21.23 -4.95
C LYS A 240 20.97 21.19 -5.87
N VAL A 241 19.94 20.44 -5.48
CA VAL A 241 18.69 20.26 -6.23
C VAL A 241 17.43 20.53 -5.39
N SER A 242 17.57 21.20 -4.25
CA SER A 242 16.48 21.42 -3.29
C SER A 242 15.34 22.26 -3.85
N ASP A 243 15.63 23.18 -4.76
CA ASP A 243 14.64 23.97 -5.51
C ASP A 243 13.82 23.13 -6.51
N ARG A 244 14.28 21.91 -6.80
CA ARG A 244 13.64 20.97 -7.74
C ARG A 244 13.03 19.74 -7.07
N LEU A 245 13.17 19.61 -5.75
CA LEU A 245 12.52 18.58 -4.94
C LEU A 245 11.27 19.14 -4.24
N HIS A 246 10.10 18.63 -4.61
CA HIS A 246 8.81 19.03 -4.06
C HIS A 246 8.27 17.94 -3.12
N LEU A 247 8.36 18.16 -1.81
CA LEU A 247 7.78 17.26 -0.80
C LEU A 247 6.36 17.71 -0.47
N LEU A 248 5.36 16.97 -0.96
CA LEU A 248 3.94 17.35 -0.89
C LEU A 248 3.24 16.95 0.41
N GLY A 249 3.92 16.17 1.26
CA GLY A 249 3.30 15.55 2.43
C GLY A 249 2.29 14.47 2.05
N GLU A 250 1.46 14.09 3.01
CA GLU A 250 0.44 13.06 2.84
C GLU A 250 -0.68 13.52 1.88
N ILE A 251 -0.95 12.73 0.84
CA ILE A 251 -2.08 12.94 -0.07
C ILE A 251 -3.22 11.98 0.27
N THR A 252 -4.45 12.47 0.24
CA THR A 252 -5.63 11.64 0.47
C THR A 252 -5.94 10.80 -0.78
N PRO A 253 -6.63 9.66 -0.65
CA PRO A 253 -7.05 8.84 -1.80
C PRO A 253 -7.90 9.60 -2.83
N ARG A 254 -8.60 10.67 -2.43
CA ARG A 254 -9.37 11.54 -3.33
C ARG A 254 -8.48 12.47 -4.16
N ARG A 255 -7.31 12.85 -3.66
CA ARG A 255 -6.34 13.72 -4.34
C ARG A 255 -5.30 12.95 -5.16
N MET A 256 -5.32 11.61 -5.12
CA MET A 256 -4.37 10.79 -5.87
C MET A 256 -4.47 11.02 -7.38
N ALA A 257 -5.70 11.11 -7.93
CA ALA A 257 -5.90 11.41 -9.35
C ALA A 257 -5.29 12.77 -9.75
N ASP A 258 -5.52 13.80 -8.93
CA ASP A 258 -4.94 15.13 -9.14
C ASP A 258 -3.40 15.08 -9.09
N PHE A 259 -2.81 14.33 -8.16
CA PHE A 259 -1.37 14.16 -8.08
C PHE A 259 -0.81 13.47 -9.34
N LEU A 260 -1.42 12.36 -9.76
CA LEU A 260 -1.00 11.61 -10.95
C LEU A 260 -1.13 12.46 -12.22
N ALA A 261 -2.16 13.30 -12.33
CA ALA A 261 -2.33 14.24 -13.44
C ALA A 261 -1.20 15.27 -13.57
N CYS A 262 -0.46 15.56 -12.49
CA CYS A 262 0.67 16.48 -12.54
C CYS A 262 1.88 15.91 -13.32
N LEU A 263 2.01 14.59 -13.35
CA LEU A 263 3.26 13.92 -13.64
C LEU A 263 3.48 13.72 -15.14
N ASP A 264 4.74 13.82 -15.55
CA ASP A 264 5.19 13.34 -16.85
C ASP A 264 5.55 11.86 -16.78
N ILE A 265 6.26 11.46 -15.72
CA ILE A 265 6.69 10.08 -15.45
C ILE A 265 6.49 9.76 -13.97
N PHE A 266 5.91 8.60 -13.68
CA PHE A 266 5.91 8.03 -12.33
C PHE A 266 7.16 7.17 -12.13
N VAL A 267 7.95 7.44 -11.09
CA VAL A 267 9.21 6.71 -10.80
C VAL A 267 9.09 5.99 -9.46
N PHE A 268 9.16 4.67 -9.48
CA PHE A 268 8.92 3.83 -8.30
C PHE A 268 10.13 2.93 -7.97
N PRO A 269 11.21 3.50 -7.38
CA PRO A 269 12.49 2.81 -7.20
C PRO A 269 12.53 1.90 -5.96
N THR A 270 11.38 1.45 -5.47
CA THR A 270 11.26 0.65 -4.24
C THR A 270 12.10 -0.63 -4.28
N GLN A 271 12.67 -1.03 -3.13
CA GLN A 271 13.38 -2.31 -2.96
C GLN A 271 12.45 -3.47 -2.61
N ALA A 272 11.26 -3.17 -2.09
CA ALA A 272 10.38 -4.18 -1.53
C ALA A 272 8.92 -3.77 -1.70
N GLU A 273 8.11 -4.69 -2.21
CA GLU A 273 6.67 -4.54 -2.35
C GLU A 273 5.95 -5.86 -2.10
N THR A 274 4.66 -5.75 -1.81
CA THR A 274 3.72 -6.88 -1.82
C THR A 274 2.70 -6.78 -2.93
N PHE A 275 2.48 -5.57 -3.46
CA PHE A 275 1.56 -5.32 -4.57
C PHE A 275 1.95 -4.08 -5.39
N GLY A 276 2.37 -2.99 -4.74
CA GLY A 276 2.70 -1.74 -5.43
C GLY A 276 1.49 -0.91 -5.85
N LEU A 277 0.49 -0.73 -4.97
CA LEU A 277 -0.78 -0.05 -5.26
C LEU A 277 -0.60 1.28 -6.02
N ALA A 278 0.30 2.15 -5.55
CA ALA A 278 0.53 3.46 -6.20
C ALA A 278 1.05 3.34 -7.65
N ALA A 279 1.85 2.30 -7.95
CA ALA A 279 2.31 2.06 -9.32
C ALA A 279 1.19 1.52 -10.22
N VAL A 280 0.27 0.71 -9.66
CA VAL A 280 -0.94 0.24 -10.35
C VAL A 280 -1.87 1.42 -10.66
N GLU A 281 -2.09 2.28 -9.68
CA GLU A 281 -2.89 3.49 -9.84
C GLU A 281 -2.29 4.41 -10.91
N ALA A 282 -0.97 4.63 -10.90
CA ALA A 282 -0.27 5.43 -11.90
C ALA A 282 -0.39 4.83 -13.32
N ALA A 283 -0.12 3.54 -13.48
CA ALA A 283 -0.21 2.85 -14.77
C ALA A 283 -1.66 2.88 -15.31
N ASN A 284 -2.65 2.55 -14.48
CA ASN A 284 -4.07 2.59 -14.88
C ASN A 284 -4.54 4.00 -15.24
N ALA A 285 -4.05 5.03 -14.54
CA ALA A 285 -4.31 6.43 -14.88
C ALA A 285 -3.66 6.89 -16.19
N GLY A 286 -2.86 6.03 -16.83
CA GLY A 286 -2.17 6.31 -18.09
C GLY A 286 -0.88 7.10 -17.93
N VAL A 287 -0.37 7.23 -16.70
CA VAL A 287 0.93 7.86 -16.42
C VAL A 287 2.06 6.88 -16.76
N PRO A 288 2.95 7.20 -17.71
CA PRO A 288 4.08 6.33 -18.02
C PRO A 288 4.93 6.12 -16.76
N SER A 289 5.23 4.86 -16.47
CA SER A 289 5.81 4.47 -15.18
C SER A 289 7.13 3.72 -15.37
N VAL A 290 8.17 4.16 -14.66
CA VAL A 290 9.43 3.40 -14.49
C VAL A 290 9.43 2.82 -13.08
N VAL A 291 9.53 1.51 -12.98
CA VAL A 291 9.43 0.79 -11.69
C VAL A 291 10.61 -0.16 -11.51
N THR A 292 11.00 -0.41 -10.26
CA THR A 292 11.99 -1.45 -9.98
C THR A 292 11.54 -2.79 -10.54
N ASP A 293 12.46 -3.53 -11.15
CA ASP A 293 12.27 -4.89 -11.60
C ASP A 293 12.19 -5.86 -10.40
N LEU A 294 11.01 -5.91 -9.78
CA LEU A 294 10.66 -6.87 -8.74
C LEU A 294 9.69 -7.91 -9.30
N PRO A 295 9.82 -9.20 -8.92
CA PRO A 295 8.89 -10.25 -9.36
C PRO A 295 7.42 -9.90 -9.13
N VAL A 296 7.09 -9.35 -7.96
CA VAL A 296 5.73 -8.88 -7.63
C VAL A 296 5.26 -7.73 -8.52
N LEU A 297 6.15 -6.79 -8.87
CA LEU A 297 5.78 -5.68 -9.74
C LEU A 297 5.61 -6.15 -11.18
N ARG A 298 6.39 -7.13 -11.65
CA ARG A 298 6.15 -7.78 -12.95
C ARG A 298 4.81 -8.49 -12.99
N GLU A 299 4.47 -9.21 -11.92
CA GLU A 299 3.18 -9.89 -11.81
C GLU A 299 2.00 -8.92 -11.88
N VAL A 300 2.10 -7.82 -11.12
CA VAL A 300 1.02 -6.86 -10.93
C VAL A 300 0.90 -5.89 -12.10
N LEU A 301 2.02 -5.34 -12.61
CA LEU A 301 2.07 -4.38 -13.71
C LEU A 301 2.24 -5.06 -15.07
N SER A 302 1.53 -6.16 -15.26
CA SER A 302 1.39 -6.84 -16.54
C SER A 302 -0.05 -7.28 -16.77
N PHE A 303 -0.47 -7.28 -18.03
CA PHE A 303 -1.77 -7.80 -18.46
C PHE A 303 -1.58 -8.69 -19.68
N GLU A 304 -2.12 -9.91 -19.64
CA GLU A 304 -1.94 -10.92 -20.72
C GLU A 304 -0.48 -11.14 -21.13
N GLY A 305 0.43 -11.12 -20.14
CA GLY A 305 1.88 -11.29 -20.36
C GLY A 305 2.60 -10.05 -20.91
N LYS A 306 1.89 -8.95 -21.15
CA LYS A 306 2.46 -7.69 -21.64
C LYS A 306 2.66 -6.68 -20.50
N PRO A 307 3.78 -5.94 -20.48
CA PRO A 307 4.07 -4.97 -19.44
C PRO A 307 3.16 -3.73 -19.51
N THR A 308 2.84 -3.15 -18.36
CA THR A 308 2.12 -1.87 -18.24
C THR A 308 3.01 -0.76 -17.68
N ALA A 309 4.27 -1.07 -17.39
CA ALA A 309 5.31 -0.16 -16.93
C ALA A 309 6.67 -0.61 -17.47
N LEU A 310 7.67 0.27 -17.44
CA LEU A 310 9.05 -0.07 -17.77
C LEU A 310 9.78 -0.57 -16.51
N PHE A 311 10.18 -1.84 -16.53
CA PHE A 311 10.91 -2.49 -15.42
C PHE A 311 12.42 -2.30 -15.57
N VAL A 312 13.08 -1.81 -14.52
CA VAL A 312 14.54 -1.65 -14.48
C VAL A 312 15.12 -1.98 -13.13
N ASP A 313 16.41 -2.29 -13.09
CA ASP A 313 17.16 -2.26 -11.83
C ASP A 313 17.33 -0.80 -11.36
N ALA A 314 16.42 -0.34 -10.50
CA ALA A 314 16.44 1.03 -9.98
C ALA A 314 17.56 1.30 -8.97
N SER A 315 18.35 0.28 -8.59
CA SER A 315 19.57 0.48 -7.81
C SER A 315 20.74 0.98 -8.67
N ASP A 316 20.65 0.78 -9.99
CA ASP A 316 21.57 1.27 -11.00
C ASP A 316 21.08 2.63 -11.54
N HIS A 317 21.77 3.69 -11.13
CA HIS A 317 21.43 5.06 -11.50
C HIS A 317 21.39 5.28 -13.02
N ALA A 318 22.34 4.69 -13.77
CA ALA A 318 22.42 4.87 -15.21
C ALA A 318 21.21 4.21 -15.91
N LYS A 319 20.82 3.01 -15.47
CA LYS A 319 19.62 2.33 -15.99
C LYS A 319 18.34 3.09 -15.66
N LEU A 320 18.21 3.59 -14.43
CA LEU A 320 17.04 4.36 -14.02
C LEU A 320 16.91 5.65 -14.84
N SER A 321 18.01 6.40 -15.00
CA SER A 321 18.06 7.63 -15.81
C SER A 321 17.75 7.37 -17.29
N ALA A 322 18.35 6.33 -17.88
CA ALA A 322 18.10 5.95 -19.26
C ALA A 322 16.63 5.54 -19.50
N ALA A 323 16.01 4.85 -18.54
CA ALA A 323 14.61 4.45 -18.63
C ALA A 323 13.64 5.62 -18.56
N VAL A 324 13.89 6.60 -17.67
CA VAL A 324 13.10 7.84 -17.62
C VAL A 324 13.24 8.61 -18.93
N SER A 325 14.47 8.81 -19.42
CA SER A 325 14.74 9.47 -20.71
C SER A 325 14.09 8.75 -21.89
N LYS A 326 14.08 7.42 -21.88
CA LYS A 326 13.39 6.61 -22.89
C LYS A 326 11.89 6.87 -22.85
N LEU A 327 11.25 6.79 -21.69
CA LEU A 327 9.81 7.07 -21.58
C LEU A 327 9.45 8.52 -21.90
N LEU A 328 10.37 9.48 -21.78
CA LEU A 328 10.14 10.87 -22.19
C LEU A 328 10.19 11.06 -23.71
N THR A 329 11.01 10.28 -24.42
CA THR A 329 11.23 10.46 -25.87
C THR A 329 10.49 9.45 -26.76
N ASP A 330 10.20 8.26 -26.26
CA ASP A 330 9.59 7.16 -27.01
C ASP A 330 8.05 7.15 -26.85
N GLN A 331 7.36 7.91 -27.70
CA GLN A 331 5.90 7.97 -27.73
C GLN A 331 5.24 6.61 -28.03
N PRO A 332 5.67 5.81 -29.03
CA PRO A 332 5.11 4.48 -29.28
C PRO A 332 5.15 3.57 -28.05
N LEU A 333 6.28 3.53 -27.33
CA LEU A 333 6.38 2.74 -26.11
C LEU A 333 5.40 3.20 -25.03
N ARG A 334 5.24 4.52 -24.84
CA ARG A 334 4.25 5.05 -23.89
C ARG A 334 2.83 4.59 -24.23
N ASP A 335 2.48 4.64 -25.51
CA ASP A 335 1.12 4.28 -25.96
C ASP A 335 0.87 2.77 -25.83
N GLU A 336 1.89 1.94 -26.07
CA GLU A 336 1.82 0.50 -25.79
C GLU A 336 1.57 0.23 -24.31
N LEU A 337 2.39 0.81 -23.41
CA LEU A 337 2.25 0.61 -21.97
C LEU A 337 0.89 1.07 -21.46
N ARG A 338 0.40 2.23 -21.93
CA ARG A 338 -0.94 2.76 -21.61
C ARG A 338 -2.05 1.86 -22.10
N GLN A 339 -1.93 1.33 -23.32
CA GLN A 339 -2.94 0.44 -23.88
C GLN A 339 -3.01 -0.87 -23.08
N ASN A 340 -1.87 -1.45 -22.70
CA ASN A 340 -1.82 -2.64 -21.85
C ASN A 340 -2.40 -2.36 -20.45
N ALA A 341 -2.14 -1.18 -19.89
CA ALA A 341 -2.60 -0.80 -18.55
C ALA A 341 -4.12 -0.77 -18.39
N LYS A 342 -4.89 -0.59 -19.47
CA LYS A 342 -6.37 -0.64 -19.45
C LYS A 342 -6.91 -1.97 -18.91
N GLY A 343 -6.17 -3.07 -19.11
CA GLY A 343 -6.55 -4.39 -18.60
C GLY A 343 -6.36 -4.58 -17.10
N LEU A 344 -5.58 -3.70 -16.43
CA LEU A 344 -5.38 -3.76 -14.98
C LEU A 344 -6.70 -3.60 -14.23
N ARG A 345 -7.58 -2.70 -14.69
CA ARG A 345 -8.90 -2.47 -14.10
C ARG A 345 -9.76 -3.73 -14.07
N SER A 346 -9.76 -4.50 -15.16
CA SER A 346 -10.50 -5.77 -15.21
C SER A 346 -9.86 -6.84 -14.31
N ARG A 347 -8.52 -6.83 -14.18
CA ARG A 347 -7.79 -7.83 -13.40
C ARG A 347 -7.87 -7.58 -11.90
N TYR A 348 -7.88 -6.33 -11.46
CA TYR A 348 -7.77 -5.91 -10.06
C TYR A 348 -8.92 -4.98 -9.66
N SER A 349 -10.16 -5.39 -9.92
CA SER A 349 -11.33 -4.60 -9.50
C SER A 349 -11.57 -4.73 -7.99
N VAL A 350 -12.06 -3.66 -7.37
CA VAL A 350 -12.48 -3.67 -5.96
C VAL A 350 -13.59 -4.69 -5.74
N ASP A 351 -14.55 -4.78 -6.66
CA ASP A 351 -15.63 -5.75 -6.56
C ASP A 351 -15.12 -7.20 -6.54
N ALA A 352 -14.22 -7.58 -7.44
CA ALA A 352 -13.66 -8.93 -7.45
C ALA A 352 -12.90 -9.24 -6.15
N MET A 353 -12.13 -8.27 -5.62
CA MET A 353 -11.48 -8.42 -4.32
C MET A 353 -12.54 -8.65 -3.21
N VAL A 354 -13.59 -7.83 -3.17
CA VAL A 354 -14.62 -7.91 -2.13
C VAL A 354 -15.41 -9.22 -2.23
N GLU A 355 -15.78 -9.68 -3.43
CA GLU A 355 -16.46 -10.96 -3.62
C GLU A 355 -15.63 -12.13 -3.07
N GLU A 356 -14.31 -12.14 -3.27
CA GLU A 356 -13.44 -13.16 -2.67
C GLU A 356 -13.45 -13.10 -1.14
N TYR A 357 -13.46 -11.90 -0.54
CA TYR A 357 -13.60 -11.78 0.91
C TYR A 357 -14.97 -12.23 1.41
N VAL A 358 -16.06 -11.94 0.69
CA VAL A 358 -17.41 -12.45 1.02
C VAL A 358 -17.44 -13.96 0.96
N ARG A 359 -16.86 -14.57 -0.08
CA ARG A 359 -16.72 -16.03 -0.20
C ARG A 359 -15.94 -16.62 0.97
N ILE A 360 -14.83 -15.98 1.38
CA ILE A 360 -14.04 -16.43 2.53
C ILE A 360 -14.84 -16.31 3.83
N LEU A 361 -15.52 -15.17 4.04
CA LEU A 361 -16.36 -14.93 5.21
C LEU A 361 -17.46 -16.00 5.34
N GLY A 362 -18.16 -16.34 4.25
CA GLY A 362 -19.19 -17.38 4.23
C GLY A 362 -18.68 -18.82 4.44
N GLN A 363 -17.36 -19.04 4.44
CA GLN A 363 -16.76 -20.33 4.79
C GLN A 363 -16.39 -20.43 6.27
N VAL A 364 -16.33 -19.31 6.99
CA VAL A 364 -15.79 -19.25 8.36
C VAL A 364 -16.78 -18.71 9.39
N ILE A 365 -17.76 -17.90 8.97
CA ILE A 365 -18.97 -17.54 9.73
C ILE A 365 -20.01 -18.63 9.49
#